data_AF-M5X418-F1
#
_entry.id   AF-M5X418-F1
#
_cell.length_a   1.000
_cell.length_b   1.000
_cell.length_c   1.000
_cell.angle_alpha   90.00
_cell.angle_beta   90.00
_cell.angle_gamma   90.00
#
_symmetry.space_group_name_H-M   'P 1'
#
loop_
_entity.id
_entity.type
_entity.pdbx_description
1 polymer ?
#
loop_
_entity_poly.entity_id
_entity_poly.type
_entity_poly.pdbx_seq_one_letter_code
_entity_poly.pdbx_strand_id
1 'polypeptide(L)'
;MEPFFTFTGFPGIFYQAPKKFKALKAVLQFPPNTLFPPPTRPDATGLLFLVDGSLELQTGDLFIFPKGLVHYQYNSVAQLPATAIAAFGSASARAVTVPPAVFTTGIDDVILAK
;
A
#
# COMPACT_ATOMS: atom_id res chain seq x y z
N MET A 1 18.76 -7.74 8.61
CA MET A 1 17.47 -7.18 8.20
C MET A 1 17.57 -6.91 6.72
N GLU A 2 16.90 -7.71 5.90
CA GLU A 2 16.83 -7.51 4.45
C GLU A 2 16.00 -6.24 4.17
N PRO A 3 16.46 -5.32 3.30
CA PRO A 3 15.72 -4.12 2.98
C PRO A 3 14.54 -4.44 2.06
N PHE A 4 13.35 -3.92 2.40
CA PHE A 4 12.25 -3.81 1.45
C PHE A 4 12.65 -2.76 0.40
N PHE A 5 12.54 -3.09 -0.88
CA PHE A 5 13.05 -2.26 -1.97
C PHE A 5 12.24 -0.95 -2.11
N THR A 6 12.88 0.18 -1.79
CA THR A 6 12.43 1.52 -2.17
C THR A 6 13.22 1.96 -3.39
N PHE A 7 12.54 2.40 -4.45
CA PHE A 7 13.20 2.97 -5.63
C PHE A 7 12.88 4.46 -5.70
N THR A 8 13.92 5.29 -5.55
CA THR A 8 13.85 6.74 -5.68
C THR A 8 14.29 7.15 -7.08
N GLY A 9 13.44 7.86 -7.82
CA GLY A 9 13.80 8.50 -9.10
C GLY A 9 13.43 7.72 -10.38
N PHE A 10 12.13 7.59 -10.68
CA PHE A 10 11.62 7.01 -11.94
C PHE A 10 11.09 8.09 -12.93
N PRO A 11 11.94 8.90 -13.62
CA PRO A 11 11.49 9.78 -14.68
C PRO A 11 11.45 9.01 -16.01
N GLY A 12 10.43 8.17 -16.21
CA GLY A 12 10.10 7.70 -17.58
C GLY A 12 9.93 6.20 -17.76
N ILE A 13 8.75 5.70 -17.39
CA ILE A 13 8.14 4.52 -18.03
C ILE A 13 6.62 4.59 -17.84
N PHE A 14 5.95 5.41 -18.65
CA PHE A 14 4.49 5.36 -18.80
C PHE A 14 4.01 5.04 -20.22
N TYR A 15 4.93 4.82 -21.18
CA TYR A 15 4.57 4.74 -22.60
C TYR A 15 4.54 3.33 -23.22
N GLN A 16 4.81 2.27 -22.46
CA GLN A 16 4.66 0.89 -22.94
C GLN A 16 3.75 0.06 -22.02
N ALA A 17 2.49 0.46 -21.92
CA ALA A 17 1.46 -0.38 -21.31
C ALA A 17 1.01 -1.46 -22.32
N PRO A 18 1.00 -2.76 -21.95
CA PRO A 18 0.52 -3.82 -22.83
C PRO A 18 -0.96 -3.63 -23.19
N LYS A 19 -1.35 -4.02 -24.41
CA LYS A 19 -2.67 -3.75 -25.02
C LYS A 19 -3.89 -4.25 -24.22
N LYS A 20 -3.70 -5.18 -23.28
CA LYS A 20 -4.71 -5.59 -22.28
C LYS A 20 -4.00 -5.91 -20.96
N PHE A 21 -4.16 -5.05 -19.96
CA PHE A 21 -3.77 -5.32 -18.59
C PHE A 21 -4.99 -5.13 -17.69
N LYS A 22 -5.40 -6.17 -16.95
CA LYS A 22 -6.47 -6.07 -15.96
C LYS A 22 -5.85 -5.59 -14.64
N ALA A 23 -5.70 -4.28 -14.51
CA ALA A 23 -5.26 -3.62 -13.29
C ALA A 23 -6.37 -2.80 -12.65
N LEU A 24 -6.35 -2.77 -11.31
CA LEU A 24 -7.05 -1.77 -10.52
C LEU A 24 -6.10 -0.60 -10.26
N LYS A 25 -6.59 0.64 -10.41
CA LYS A 25 -5.89 1.86 -10.04
C LYS A 25 -6.72 2.65 -9.04
N ALA A 26 -6.08 3.28 -8.07
CA ALA A 26 -6.73 4.15 -7.08
C ALA A 26 -5.84 5.35 -6.76
N VAL A 27 -6.48 6.49 -6.50
CA VAL A 27 -5.83 7.65 -5.88
C VAL A 27 -6.14 7.58 -4.39
N LEU A 28 -5.10 7.65 -3.57
CA LEU A 28 -5.18 7.57 -2.11
C LEU A 28 -4.75 8.90 -1.52
N GLN A 29 -5.57 9.44 -0.61
CA GLN A 29 -5.26 10.61 0.19
C GLN A 29 -5.10 10.18 1.65
N PHE A 30 -4.00 10.62 2.26
CA PHE A 30 -3.65 10.35 3.64
C PHE A 30 -3.66 11.68 4.39
N PRO A 31 -4.65 11.93 5.26
CA PRO A 31 -4.67 13.14 6.07
C PRO A 31 -3.44 13.23 6.98
N PRO A 32 -3.14 14.42 7.52
CA PRO A 32 -2.01 14.59 8.43
C PRO A 32 -2.09 13.65 9.64
N ASN A 33 -0.95 13.09 10.05
CA ASN A 33 -0.84 12.20 11.21
C ASN A 33 -1.75 10.96 11.16
N THR A 34 -1.97 10.38 9.97
CA THR A 34 -2.85 9.20 9.81
C THR A 34 -2.08 7.94 9.47
N LEU A 35 -2.45 6.86 10.17
CA LEU A 35 -2.03 5.50 9.85
C LEU A 35 -3.12 4.84 9.00
N PHE A 36 -2.75 4.40 7.80
CA PHE A 36 -3.62 3.54 7.01
C PHE A 36 -3.54 2.11 7.56
N PRO A 37 -4.68 1.50 7.95
CA PRO A 37 -4.68 0.17 8.56
C PRO A 37 -3.95 -0.84 7.70
N PRO A 38 -3.10 -1.73 8.26
CA PRO A 38 -2.27 -2.61 7.47
C PRO A 38 -3.12 -3.53 6.58
N PRO A 39 -3.06 -3.41 5.24
CA PRO A 39 -3.72 -4.38 4.38
C PRO A 39 -2.76 -5.52 4.03
N THR A 40 -3.31 -6.70 3.78
CA THR A 40 -2.68 -7.73 2.94
C THR A 40 -3.53 -7.95 1.69
N ARG A 41 -2.88 -8.31 0.59
CA ARG A 41 -3.53 -8.64 -0.68
C ARG A 41 -3.13 -10.05 -1.12
N PRO A 42 -3.96 -11.07 -0.85
CA PRO A 42 -3.63 -12.46 -1.17
C PRO A 42 -3.52 -12.74 -2.66
N ASP A 43 -4.11 -11.90 -3.51
CA ASP A 43 -4.28 -12.15 -4.95
C ASP A 43 -3.44 -11.23 -5.85
N ALA A 44 -2.82 -10.17 -5.33
CA ALA A 44 -2.13 -9.17 -6.16
C ALA A 44 -0.88 -8.57 -5.52
N THR A 45 0.18 -8.44 -6.32
CA THR A 45 1.25 -7.45 -6.09
C THR A 45 0.69 -6.07 -6.44
N GLY A 46 1.14 -5.04 -5.72
CA GLY A 46 0.85 -3.67 -6.09
C GLY A 46 2.03 -2.75 -5.92
N LEU A 47 1.86 -1.55 -6.44
CA LEU A 47 2.79 -0.44 -6.29
C LEU A 47 2.05 0.77 -5.75
N LEU A 48 2.79 1.62 -5.05
CA LEU A 48 2.38 2.93 -4.60
C LEU A 48 3.41 3.94 -5.08
N PHE A 49 2.95 4.94 -5.83
CA PHE A 49 3.75 6.06 -6.28
C PHE A 49 3.31 7.32 -5.54
N LEU A 50 4.22 7.93 -4.78
CA LEU A 50 3.91 9.12 -3.99
C LEU A 50 3.98 10.37 -4.89
N VAL A 51 2.85 11.07 -5.05
CA VAL A 51 2.76 12.25 -5.93
C VAL A 51 2.87 13.57 -5.18
N ASP A 52 2.51 13.60 -3.90
CA ASP A 52 2.61 14.79 -3.06
C ASP A 52 2.65 14.43 -1.56
N GLY A 53 3.30 15.26 -0.75
CA GLY A 53 3.49 15.04 0.70
C GLY A 53 4.59 14.03 1.05
N SER A 54 4.47 13.38 2.22
CA SER A 54 5.40 12.33 2.68
C SER A 54 4.67 11.20 3.39
N LEU A 55 5.09 9.96 3.15
CA LEU A 55 4.56 8.74 3.77
C LEU A 55 5.69 7.86 4.32
N GLU A 56 6.70 8.48 4.93
CA GLU A 56 8.06 7.90 5.10
C GLU A 56 8.77 7.57 3.77
N LEU A 57 8.07 7.82 2.66
CA LEU A 57 8.55 7.97 1.30
C LEU A 57 8.62 9.47 0.96
N GLN A 58 9.49 9.84 0.02
CA GLN A 58 9.57 11.18 -0.55
C GLN A 58 8.74 11.26 -1.84
N THR A 59 8.23 12.45 -2.16
CA THR A 59 7.55 12.67 -3.44
C THR A 59 8.40 12.19 -4.61
N GLY A 60 7.81 11.38 -5.49
CA GLY A 60 8.51 10.72 -6.61
C GLY A 60 9.07 9.34 -6.30
N ASP A 61 9.02 8.89 -5.05
CA ASP A 61 9.37 7.51 -4.69
C ASP A 61 8.30 6.52 -5.14
N LEU A 62 8.77 5.33 -5.50
CA LEU A 62 7.96 4.17 -5.78
C LEU A 62 8.22 3.10 -4.72
N PHE A 63 7.13 2.59 -4.15
CA PHE A 63 7.15 1.43 -3.28
C PHE A 63 6.37 0.27 -3.90
N ILE A 64 6.97 -0.92 -3.92
CA ILE A 64 6.34 -2.15 -4.43
C ILE A 64 6.05 -3.05 -3.24
N PHE A 65 4.78 -3.40 -3.02
CA PHE A 65 4.40 -4.40 -2.02
C PHE A 65 4.16 -5.75 -2.71
N PRO A 66 4.96 -6.78 -2.39
CA PRO A 66 4.76 -8.15 -2.87
C PRO A 66 3.38 -8.72 -2.47
N LYS A 67 2.86 -9.59 -3.33
CA LYS A 67 1.63 -10.35 -3.07
C LYS A 67 1.70 -11.08 -1.72
N GLY A 68 0.61 -10.99 -0.95
CA GLY A 68 0.45 -11.68 0.34
C GLY A 68 1.15 -11.03 1.53
N LEU A 69 1.99 -10.00 1.33
CA LEU A 69 2.67 -9.33 2.43
C LEU A 69 1.82 -8.23 3.06
N VAL A 70 1.84 -8.20 4.39
CA VAL A 70 1.31 -7.10 5.19
C VAL A 70 2.22 -5.89 5.02
N HIS A 71 1.64 -4.74 4.73
CA HIS A 71 2.32 -3.44 4.67
C HIS A 71 1.43 -2.40 5.37
N TYR A 72 1.94 -1.20 5.59
CA TYR A 72 1.14 -0.06 6.05
C TYR A 72 1.68 1.22 5.41
N GLN A 73 0.87 2.28 5.43
CA GLN A 73 1.30 3.63 5.07
C GLN A 73 1.00 4.54 6.25
N TYR A 74 1.97 5.35 6.63
CA TYR A 74 1.82 6.32 7.70
C TYR A 74 2.21 7.70 7.18
N ASN A 75 1.28 8.65 7.25
CA ASN A 75 1.61 10.04 7.08
C ASN A 75 2.05 10.61 8.43
N SER A 76 3.35 10.65 8.67
CA SER A 76 3.94 11.20 9.90
C SER A 76 3.95 12.75 9.94
N VAL A 77 3.57 13.42 8.85
CA VAL A 77 3.54 14.88 8.78
C VAL A 77 2.25 15.39 9.43
N ALA A 78 2.40 16.23 10.45
CA ALA A 78 1.27 16.67 11.28
C ALA A 78 0.39 17.74 10.63
N GLN A 79 0.90 18.48 9.64
CA GLN A 79 0.18 19.61 9.03
C GLN A 79 -0.23 19.38 7.57
N LEU A 80 0.39 18.45 6.86
CA LEU A 80 0.22 18.29 5.42
C LEU A 80 -0.32 16.91 5.08
N PRO A 81 -1.35 16.82 4.20
CA PRO A 81 -1.77 15.54 3.66
C PRO A 81 -0.72 15.00 2.69
N ALA A 82 -0.79 13.69 2.42
CA ALA A 82 -0.04 13.05 1.36
C ALA A 82 -0.99 12.44 0.33
N THR A 83 -0.61 12.49 -0.94
CA THR A 83 -1.39 11.90 -2.05
C THR A 83 -0.53 10.90 -2.79
N ALA A 84 -1.06 9.72 -3.04
CA ALA A 84 -0.37 8.67 -3.77
C ALA A 84 -1.28 7.98 -4.79
N ILE A 85 -0.67 7.44 -5.83
CA ILE A 85 -1.33 6.61 -6.84
C ILE A 85 -0.96 5.16 -6.59
N ALA A 86 -1.96 4.31 -6.38
CA ALA A 86 -1.77 2.88 -6.25
C ALA A 86 -2.21 2.15 -7.53
N ALA A 87 -1.45 1.13 -7.92
CA ALA A 87 -1.83 0.22 -9.01
C ALA A 87 -1.59 -1.25 -8.61
N PHE A 88 -2.47 -2.14 -9.07
CA PHE A 88 -2.44 -3.55 -8.70
C PHE A 88 -2.45 -4.45 -9.92
N GLY A 89 -1.71 -5.55 -9.87
CA GLY A 89 -1.65 -6.56 -10.93
C GLY A 89 -2.91 -7.42 -11.10
N SER A 90 -4.00 -7.10 -10.40
CA SER A 90 -5.29 -7.77 -10.50
C SER A 90 -6.43 -6.75 -10.58
N ALA A 91 -7.45 -7.04 -11.39
CA ALA A 91 -8.67 -6.23 -11.46
C ALA A 91 -9.56 -6.39 -10.22
N SER A 92 -9.37 -7.45 -9.42
CA SER A 92 -10.14 -7.69 -8.19
C SER A 92 -9.38 -7.34 -6.91
N ALA A 93 -8.12 -6.89 -7.01
CA ALA A 93 -7.13 -6.79 -5.92
C ALA A 93 -7.75 -6.54 -4.53
N ARG A 94 -8.07 -7.63 -3.83
CA ARG A 94 -8.87 -7.56 -2.60
C ARG A 94 -7.95 -7.21 -1.45
N ALA A 95 -8.24 -6.11 -0.77
CA ALA A 95 -7.57 -5.77 0.47
C ALA A 95 -8.27 -6.46 1.65
N VAL A 96 -7.48 -7.15 2.48
CA VAL A 96 -7.92 -7.66 3.79
C VAL A 96 -7.22 -6.81 4.84
N THR A 97 -7.99 -6.06 5.62
CA THR A 97 -7.46 -5.27 6.73
C THR A 97 -7.16 -6.19 7.90
N VAL A 98 -5.90 -6.21 8.36
CA VAL A 98 -5.44 -7.20 9.34
C VAL A 98 -6.12 -7.06 10.71
N PRO A 99 -6.22 -5.87 11.34
CA PRO A 99 -6.84 -5.75 12.66
C PRO A 99 -8.25 -6.35 12.79
N PRO A 100 -9.24 -6.02 11.94
CA PRO A 100 -10.55 -6.66 12.03
C PRO A 100 -10.53 -8.14 11.63
N ALA A 101 -9.66 -8.56 10.70
CA ALA A 101 -9.55 -9.96 10.32
C ALA A 101 -9.09 -10.87 11.48
N VAL A 102 -8.24 -10.34 12.37
CA VAL A 102 -7.70 -11.08 13.52
C VAL A 102 -8.57 -10.88 14.77
N PHE A 103 -8.95 -9.65 15.09
CA PHE A 103 -9.53 -9.33 16.40
C PHE A 103 -11.06 -9.25 16.42
N THR A 104 -11.75 -9.33 15.28
CA THR A 104 -13.22 -9.20 15.23
C THR A 104 -13.93 -10.35 14.54
N THR A 105 -13.25 -11.46 14.26
CA THR A 105 -13.80 -12.64 13.57
C THR A 105 -14.24 -13.76 14.51
N GLY A 106 -14.14 -13.56 15.83
CA GLY A 106 -14.53 -14.54 16.85
C GLY A 106 -13.46 -15.62 17.10
N ILE A 107 -12.19 -15.32 16.83
CA ILE A 107 -11.06 -16.15 17.29
C ILE A 107 -11.06 -16.15 18.82
N ASP A 108 -10.94 -17.33 19.42
CA ASP A 108 -10.92 -17.53 20.87
C ASP A 108 -9.78 -16.74 21.52
N ASP A 109 -10.08 -16.03 22.62
CA ASP A 109 -9.12 -15.21 23.35
C ASP A 109 -7.92 -16.02 23.87
N VAL A 110 -8.11 -17.30 24.20
CA VAL A 110 -7.04 -18.21 24.62
C VAL A 110 -6.06 -18.48 23.47
N ILE A 111 -6.54 -18.46 22.22
CA ILE A 111 -5.69 -18.58 21.04
C ILE A 111 -5.00 -17.25 20.73
N LEU A 112 -5.68 -16.12 20.92
CA LEU A 112 -5.08 -14.79 20.73
C LEU A 112 -4.00 -14.46 21.77
N ALA A 113 -4.09 -15.02 22.97
CA ALA A 113 -3.17 -14.74 24.09
C ALA A 113 -1.96 -15.69 24.18
N LYS A 114 -1.85 -16.69 23.29
CA LYS A 114 -0.73 -17.63 23.22
C LYS A 114 0.43 -17.10 22.37
#